data_AF-A0A371JBW4-F1
#
_entry.id   AF-A0A371JBW4-F1
#
_cell.length_a   1.000
_cell.length_b   1.000
_cell.length_c   1.000
_cell.angle_alpha   90.00
_cell.angle_beta   90.00
_cell.angle_gamma   90.00
#
_symmetry.space_group_name_H-M   'P 1'
#
loop_
_entity.id
_entity.type
_entity.pdbx_description
1 polymer ?
#
loop_
_entity_poly.entity_id
_entity_poly.type
_entity_poly.pdbx_seq_one_letter_code
_entity_poly.pdbx_strand_id
1 'polypeptide(L)'
;MDSKIKKLYDMLYSPILTPYNLLDNAKLPNYSYVKYYKGNDGIIAEMECEMEDIGIRTFYYCFDQRDFLLRILMEFEGSKNIVFDRSDEVELAKKDYYNNKGELKKAN
;
A
#
# COMPACT_ATOMS: atom_id res chain seq x y z
N MET A 1 -3.68 -21.84 -12.60
CA MET A 1 -3.66 -20.40 -12.91
C MET A 1 -2.22 -19.95 -12.82
N ASP A 2 -1.70 -19.28 -13.86
CA ASP A 2 -0.31 -18.83 -13.93
C ASP A 2 0.04 -18.02 -12.68
N SER A 3 1.08 -18.39 -11.93
CA SER A 3 1.36 -17.84 -10.59
C SER A 3 1.54 -16.31 -10.62
N LYS A 4 1.99 -15.79 -11.77
CA LYS A 4 2.14 -14.37 -12.06
C LYS A 4 0.81 -13.65 -12.27
N ILE A 5 -0.15 -14.29 -12.96
CA ILE A 5 -1.51 -13.76 -13.12
C ILE A 5 -2.21 -13.73 -11.76
N LYS A 6 -2.01 -14.74 -10.91
CA LYS A 6 -2.53 -14.73 -9.54
C LYS A 6 -1.93 -13.60 -8.69
N LYS A 7 -0.63 -13.35 -8.78
CA LYS A 7 0.03 -12.25 -8.07
C LYS A 7 -0.49 -10.87 -8.53
N LEU A 8 -0.67 -10.69 -9.84
CA LEU A 8 -1.29 -9.49 -10.41
C LEU A 8 -2.75 -9.36 -9.93
N TYR A 9 -3.51 -10.44 -9.93
CA TYR A 9 -4.91 -10.46 -9.51
C TYR A 9 -5.07 -10.21 -8.00
N ASP A 10 -4.20 -10.77 -7.17
CA ASP A 10 -4.18 -10.55 -5.73
C ASP A 10 -3.79 -9.10 -5.41
N MET A 11 -2.85 -8.48 -6.16
CA MET A 11 -2.55 -7.04 -6.02
C MET A 11 -3.69 -6.14 -6.52
N LEU A 12 -4.36 -6.53 -7.59
CA LEU A 12 -5.42 -5.73 -8.23
C LEU A 12 -6.77 -5.85 -7.51
N TYR A 13 -7.09 -7.02 -6.94
CA TYR A 13 -8.45 -7.38 -6.53
C TYR A 13 -8.58 -7.96 -5.12
N SER A 14 -7.49 -8.38 -4.44
CA SER A 14 -7.54 -8.74 -3.02
C SER A 14 -7.07 -7.57 -2.18
N PRO A 15 -7.75 -7.20 -1.08
CA PRO A 15 -7.20 -6.23 -0.16
C PRO A 15 -5.93 -6.81 0.46
N ILE A 16 -4.76 -6.36 -0.01
CA ILE A 16 -3.44 -6.71 0.53
C ILE A 16 -3.39 -6.35 2.03
N LEU A 17 -4.12 -5.30 2.40
CA LEU A 17 -4.21 -4.74 3.73
C LEU A 17 -5.57 -4.06 3.86
N THR A 18 -6.25 -4.27 4.98
CA THR A 18 -7.48 -3.55 5.38
C THR A 18 -7.21 -2.67 6.59
N PRO A 19 -8.07 -1.69 6.90
CA PRO A 19 -7.95 -0.89 8.12
C PRO A 19 -7.85 -1.75 9.38
N TYR A 20 -8.58 -2.87 9.45
CA TYR A 20 -8.59 -3.76 10.61
C TYR A 20 -7.24 -4.44 10.87
N ASN A 21 -6.48 -4.74 9.81
CA ASN A 21 -5.16 -5.37 9.95
C ASN A 21 -4.17 -4.45 10.66
N LEU A 22 -4.36 -3.14 10.58
CA LEU A 22 -3.44 -2.14 11.14
C LEU A 22 -3.65 -1.92 12.65
N LEU A 23 -4.77 -2.37 13.20
CA LEU A 23 -5.07 -2.16 14.62
C LEU A 23 -4.09 -2.91 15.53
N ASP A 24 -3.61 -4.07 15.07
CA ASP A 24 -2.65 -4.87 15.82
C ASP A 24 -1.31 -4.15 16.03
N ASN A 25 -0.97 -3.18 15.19
CA ASN A 25 0.24 -2.36 15.37
C ASN A 25 0.22 -1.58 16.69
N ALA A 26 -0.96 -1.25 17.23
CA ALA A 26 -1.09 -0.57 18.52
C ALA A 26 -0.60 -1.42 19.71
N LYS A 27 -0.41 -2.74 19.52
CA LYS A 27 0.13 -3.65 20.54
C LYS A 27 1.66 -3.71 20.52
N LEU A 28 2.29 -3.18 19.48
CA LEU A 28 3.74 -3.25 19.30
C LEU A 28 4.43 -2.16 20.12
N PRO A 29 5.52 -2.47 20.82
CA PRO A 29 6.16 -1.54 21.74
C PRO A 29 6.84 -0.35 21.04
N ASN A 30 7.16 -0.49 19.75
CA ASN A 30 7.78 0.57 18.96
C ASN A 30 6.75 1.49 18.27
N TYR A 31 5.45 1.31 18.53
CA TYR A 31 4.39 2.19 18.02
C TYR A 31 3.89 3.10 19.13
N SER A 32 3.90 4.41 18.88
CA SER A 32 3.36 5.41 19.80
C SER A 32 1.83 5.39 19.79
N TYR A 33 1.23 5.26 18.60
CA TYR A 33 -0.22 5.20 18.43
C TYR A 33 -0.62 4.59 17.09
N VAL A 34 -1.88 4.18 17.03
CA VAL A 34 -2.63 3.96 15.79
C VAL A 34 -3.96 4.67 15.95
N LYS A 35 -4.27 5.60 15.03
CA LYS A 35 -5.52 6.35 15.04
C LYS A 35 -6.20 6.28 13.69
N TYR A 36 -7.53 6.25 13.73
CA TYR A 36 -8.37 6.17 12.55
C TYR A 36 -9.26 7.40 12.47
N TYR A 37 -9.39 7.96 11.28
CA TYR A 37 -10.31 9.06 11.03
C TYR A 37 -10.79 9.03 9.58
N LYS A 38 -11.87 9.76 9.32
CA LYS A 38 -12.45 9.86 7.98
C LYS A 38 -11.67 10.86 7.13
N GLY A 39 -11.21 10.40 5.97
CA GLY A 39 -10.69 11.25 4.89
C GLY A 39 -11.75 11.49 3.80
N ASN A 40 -11.32 12.09 2.69
CA ASN A 40 -12.19 12.37 1.55
C ASN A 40 -12.62 11.08 0.81
N ASP A 41 -11.69 10.14 0.64
CA ASP A 41 -11.89 8.93 -0.17
C ASP A 41 -12.40 7.74 0.67
N GLY A 42 -12.24 7.78 1.99
CA GLY A 42 -12.56 6.69 2.90
C GLY A 42 -11.89 6.86 4.26
N ILE A 43 -11.38 5.77 4.83
CA ILE A 43 -10.70 5.77 6.14
C ILE A 43 -9.22 6.09 5.95
N ILE A 44 -8.66 6.88 6.86
CA ILE A 44 -7.22 7.05 7.01
C ILE A 44 -6.81 6.42 8.35
N ALA A 45 -5.83 5.52 8.29
CA ALA A 45 -5.12 5.02 9.46
C ALA A 45 -3.78 5.75 9.55
N GLU A 46 -3.62 6.57 10.58
CA GLU A 46 -2.37 7.25 10.89
C GLU A 46 -1.71 6.55 12.08
N MET A 47 -0.42 6.27 11.96
CA MET A 47 0.35 5.62 13.01
C MET A 47 1.75 6.17 13.06
N GLU A 48 2.27 6.31 14.26
CA GLU A 48 3.66 6.73 14.50
C GLU A 48 4.42 5.55 15.09
N CYS A 49 5.58 5.27 14.53
CA CYS A 49 6.48 4.25 15.06
C CYS A 49 7.94 4.68 15.01
N GLU A 50 8.72 4.11 15.93
CA GLU A 50 10.17 4.17 15.92
C GLU A 50 10.71 3.04 15.05
N MET A 51 11.46 3.41 14.02
CA MET A 51 12.17 2.49 13.14
C MET A 51 13.65 2.47 13.54
N GLU A 52 14.17 1.27 13.77
CA GLU A 52 15.59 1.05 14.11
C GLU A 52 16.49 1.72 13.06
N ASP A 53 17.52 2.45 13.51
CA ASP A 53 18.48 3.23 12.70
C ASP A 53 17.91 4.39 11.85
N ILE A 54 16.59 4.57 11.81
CA ILE A 54 15.91 5.56 10.96
C ILE A 54 15.23 6.64 11.81
N GLY A 55 14.79 6.30 13.03
CA GLY A 55 14.10 7.17 13.97
C GLY A 55 12.58 7.14 13.82
N ILE A 56 11.90 8.15 14.39
CA ILE A 56 10.44 8.23 14.43
C ILE A 56 9.88 8.56 13.03
N ARG A 57 8.87 7.83 12.59
CA ARG A 57 8.15 8.06 11.33
C ARG A 57 6.65 7.98 11.55
N THR A 58 5.91 8.82 10.83
CA THR A 58 4.44 8.76 10.80
C THR A 58 3.99 8.23 9.45
N PHE A 59 3.19 7.19 9.45
CA PHE A 59 2.61 6.61 8.24
C PHE A 59 1.12 6.92 8.16
N TYR A 60 0.67 7.20 6.93
CA TYR A 60 -0.73 7.42 6.59
C TYR A 60 -1.17 6.39 5.56
N TYR A 61 -1.99 5.45 5.98
CA TYR A 61 -2.62 4.46 5.10
C TYR A 61 -4.01 4.97 4.71
N CYS A 62 -4.18 5.32 3.45
CA CYS A 62 -5.41 5.88 2.90
C CYS A 62 -6.20 4.79 2.19
N PHE A 63 -7.43 4.53 2.64
CA PHE A 63 -8.34 3.53 2.10
C PHE A 63 -9.54 4.17 1.41
N ASP A 64 -10.11 3.46 0.43
CA ASP A 64 -11.41 3.84 -0.17
C ASP A 64 -12.59 3.42 0.73
N GLN A 65 -13.82 3.74 0.32
CA GLN A 65 -15.04 3.38 1.05
C GLN A 65 -15.31 1.87 1.16
N ARG A 66 -14.55 1.05 0.45
CA ARG A 66 -14.65 -0.41 0.44
C ARG A 66 -13.43 -1.05 1.10
N ASP A 67 -12.68 -0.28 1.89
CA ASP A 67 -11.48 -0.69 2.63
C ASP A 67 -10.30 -1.11 1.74
N PHE A 68 -10.28 -0.72 0.46
CA PHE A 68 -9.11 -0.95 -0.38
C PHE A 68 -8.05 0.12 -0.16
N LEU A 69 -6.82 -0.31 0.10
CA LEU A 69 -5.67 0.58 0.19
C LEU A 69 -5.46 1.31 -1.15
N LEU A 70 -5.47 2.63 -1.10
CA LEU A 70 -5.20 3.53 -2.21
C LEU A 70 -3.75 4.03 -2.17
N ARG A 71 -3.31 4.54 -1.02
CA ARG A 71 -2.00 5.20 -0.87
C ARG A 71 -1.40 4.95 0.50
N ILE A 72 -0.07 4.94 0.55
CA ILE A 72 0.70 5.04 1.78
C ILE A 72 1.60 6.26 1.69
N LEU A 73 1.48 7.16 2.67
CA LEU A 73 2.40 8.28 2.83
C LEU A 73 3.27 8.06 4.06
N MET A 74 4.54 8.42 3.98
CA MET A 74 5.45 8.51 5.11
C MET A 74 5.78 9.98 5.36
N GLU A 75 5.64 10.41 6.61
CA GLU A 75 6.06 11.72 7.07
C GLU A 75 7.33 11.63 7.92
N PHE A 76 8.27 12.52 7.61
CA PHE A 76 9.47 12.76 8.40
C PHE A 76 9.81 14.25 8.39
N GLU A 77 10.05 14.84 9.56
CA GLU A 77 10.39 16.26 9.70
C GLU A 77 9.44 17.22 8.94
N GLY A 78 8.14 16.91 8.95
CA GLY A 78 7.10 17.69 8.26
C GLY A 78 7.00 17.46 6.75
N SER A 79 7.86 16.62 6.17
CA SER A 79 7.84 16.27 4.75
C SER A 79 7.14 14.94 4.51
N LYS A 80 6.12 14.94 3.65
CA LYS A 80 5.36 13.74 3.25
C LYS A 80 5.85 13.20 1.91
N ASN A 81 6.21 11.92 1.89
CA ASN A 81 6.60 11.19 0.70
C ASN A 81 5.61 10.06 0.42
N ILE A 82 5.32 9.81 -0.86
CA ILE A 82 4.51 8.67 -1.29
C ILE A 82 5.40 7.43 -1.25
N VAL A 83 5.00 6.44 -0.46
CA VAL A 83 5.65 5.12 -0.38
C VAL A 83 4.93 4.12 -1.30
N PHE A 84 3.63 4.30 -1.48
CA PHE A 84 2.79 3.45 -2.32
C PHE A 84 1.64 4.26 -2.91
N ASP A 85 1.38 4.06 -4.21
CA ASP A 85 0.18 4.52 -4.88
C ASP A 85 -0.41 3.38 -5.73
N ARG A 86 -1.67 3.02 -5.46
CA ARG A 86 -2.35 1.93 -6.15
C ARG A 86 -2.42 2.17 -7.66
N SER A 87 -2.60 3.41 -8.10
CA SER A 87 -2.74 3.76 -9.52
C SER A 87 -1.45 3.48 -10.26
N ASP A 88 -0.31 3.88 -9.67
CA ASP A 88 1.02 3.67 -10.24
C ASP A 88 1.34 2.17 -10.33
N GLU A 89 1.07 1.41 -9.26
CA GLU A 89 1.26 -0.04 -9.23
C GLU A 89 0.41 -0.77 -10.26
N VAL A 90 -0.84 -0.35 -10.45
CA VAL A 90 -1.73 -0.88 -11.50
C VAL A 90 -1.16 -0.58 -12.89
N GLU A 91 -0.61 0.61 -13.11
CA GLU A 91 -0.03 0.98 -14.39
C GLU A 91 1.25 0.19 -14.69
N LEU A 92 2.14 0.03 -13.71
CA LEU A 92 3.34 -0.79 -13.81
C LEU A 92 2.98 -2.26 -14.12
N ALA A 93 2.04 -2.83 -13.38
CA ALA A 93 1.53 -4.18 -13.61
C ALA A 93 0.97 -4.37 -15.03
N LYS A 94 0.25 -3.36 -15.56
CA LYS A 94 -0.23 -3.36 -16.95
C LYS A 94 0.93 -3.34 -17.94
N LYS A 95 1.91 -2.45 -17.76
CA LYS A 95 3.09 -2.34 -18.63
C LYS A 95 3.86 -3.65 -18.69
N ASP A 96 4.11 -4.27 -17.53
CA ASP A 96 4.78 -5.57 -17.44
C ASP A 96 4.03 -6.66 -18.19
N TYR A 97 2.70 -6.72 -18.04
CA TYR A 97 1.87 -7.67 -18.77
C TYR A 97 1.99 -7.50 -20.30
N TYR A 98 1.90 -6.27 -20.80
CA TYR A 98 1.99 -6.00 -22.23
C TYR A 98 3.38 -6.26 -22.81
N ASN A 99 4.44 -5.92 -22.07
CA ASN A 99 5.83 -6.16 -22.48
C ASN A 99 6.11 -7.66 -22.61
N ASN A 100 5.71 -8.46 -21.62
CA ASN A 100 5.88 -9.91 -21.66
C ASN A 100 5.04 -10.58 -22.78
N LYS A 101 3.85 -10.06 -23.07
CA LYS A 101 3.01 -10.55 -24.18
C LYS A 101 3.60 -10.21 -25.56
N GLY A 102 4.39 -9.13 -25.65
CA GLY A 102 5.15 -8.77 -26.86
C GLY A 102 6.34 -9.69 -27.14
N GLU A 103 7.02 -10.18 -26.09
CA GLU A 103 8.14 -11.13 -26.23
C GLU A 103 7.67 -12.53 -26.66
N LEU A 104 6.54 -13.00 -26.13
CA LEU A 104 5.90 -14.26 -26.54
C LEU A 104 5.46 -14.30 -28.01
N LYS A 105 5.27 -13.12 -28.64
CA LYS A 105 4.95 -12.99 -30.07
C LYS A 105 6.19 -12.89 -30.98
N LYS A 106 7.37 -12.59 -30.44
CA LYS A 106 8.63 -12.52 -31.19
C LYS A 106 9.44 -13.83 -31.16
N ALA A 107 9.07 -14.75 -30.28
CA ALA A 107 9.68 -16.06 -30.13
C ALA A 107 8.92 -17.20 -30.85
N ASN A 108 7.89 -16.87 -31.65
CA ASN A 108 7.15 -17.80 -32.51
C ASN A 108 7.29 -17.40 -33.99
#